data_AF-A0A5B1BH59-F1
#
_entry.id   AF-A0A5B1BH59-F1
#
_cell.length_a   1.000
_cell.length_b   1.000
_cell.length_c   1.000
_cell.angle_alpha   90.00
_cell.angle_beta   90.00
_cell.angle_gamma   90.00
#
_symmetry.space_group_name_H-M   'P 1'
#
loop_
_entity.id
_entity.type
_entity.pdbx_description
1 polymer ?
#
loop_
_entity_poly.entity_id
_entity_poly.type
_entity_poly.pdbx_seq_one_letter_code
_entity_poly.pdbx_strand_id
1 'polypeptide(L)'
;MKKIFLLFFVSVLIASCSSDDDSVSVNTQDKLIGSWNITQLFENGVEEMLTSCDLKDMFDVTADQKFKITSYDTINGDCTIIEETIDGTWENIGNNVYKLKEGVEVETAIEAKITFSENTMTFEFSDEIGDVKKVYVRN
;
A
#
# COMPACT_ATOMS: atom_id res chain seq x y z
N MET A 1 70.35 18.28 -28.98
CA MET A 1 69.77 18.68 -27.67
C MET A 1 68.29 18.92 -27.85
N LYS A 2 67.46 18.38 -26.94
CA LYS A 2 66.02 18.64 -26.65
C LYS A 2 65.05 18.57 -27.86
N LYS A 3 64.36 17.44 -28.05
CA LYS A 3 63.06 17.07 -27.45
C LYS A 3 61.92 18.02 -27.87
N ILE A 4 60.94 17.50 -28.59
CA ILE A 4 59.51 17.63 -28.26
C ILE A 4 58.73 16.52 -29.01
N PHE A 5 58.05 15.71 -28.20
CA PHE A 5 57.04 14.73 -28.58
C PHE A 5 55.84 15.45 -29.20
N LEU A 6 55.21 14.87 -30.23
CA LEU A 6 53.79 15.13 -30.46
C LEU A 6 53.09 13.85 -30.93
N LEU A 7 52.51 13.21 -29.92
CA LEU A 7 51.59 12.10 -29.94
C LEU A 7 50.25 12.62 -30.52
N PHE A 8 49.78 12.07 -31.63
CA PHE A 8 48.39 12.26 -32.07
C PHE A 8 47.68 10.91 -31.95
N PHE A 9 47.02 10.72 -30.81
CA PHE A 9 45.98 9.70 -30.65
C PHE A 9 44.72 10.22 -31.34
N VAL A 10 44.32 9.57 -32.43
CA VAL A 10 42.98 9.73 -33.00
C VAL A 10 42.05 8.84 -32.19
N SER A 11 41.34 9.42 -31.23
CA SER A 11 40.20 8.77 -30.58
C SER A 11 38.99 8.87 -31.50
N VAL A 12 38.65 7.76 -32.15
CA VAL A 12 37.35 7.58 -32.80
C VAL A 12 36.30 7.53 -31.69
N LEU A 13 35.51 8.58 -31.56
CA LEU A 13 34.27 8.53 -30.79
C LEU A 13 33.27 7.68 -31.59
N ILE A 14 33.24 6.38 -31.30
CA ILE A 14 32.04 5.59 -31.56
C ILE A 14 30.96 6.09 -30.60
N ALA A 15 30.11 6.99 -31.10
CA ALA A 15 28.81 7.23 -30.50
C ALA A 15 27.99 5.94 -30.66
N SER A 16 28.19 5.00 -29.72
CA SER A 16 27.23 3.93 -29.46
C SER A 16 26.01 4.60 -28.85
N CYS A 17 25.13 5.09 -29.72
CA CYS A 17 23.72 5.24 -29.39
C CYS A 17 23.16 3.81 -29.34
N SER A 18 23.47 3.08 -28.26
CA SER A 18 22.55 2.04 -27.83
C SER A 18 21.36 2.82 -27.31
N SER A 19 20.20 2.57 -27.90
CA SER A 19 18.92 3.08 -27.46
C SER A 19 18.84 2.92 -25.93
N ASP A 20 19.13 4.00 -25.21
CA ASP A 20 18.47 4.26 -23.94
C ASP A 20 17.02 4.50 -24.36
N ASP A 21 16.29 3.39 -24.55
CA ASP A 21 14.85 3.46 -24.41
C ASP A 21 14.68 3.90 -22.97
N ASP A 22 14.43 5.20 -22.84
CA ASP A 22 13.83 5.86 -21.70
C ASP A 22 12.74 4.93 -21.17
N SER A 23 13.10 4.05 -20.23
CA SER A 23 12.13 3.48 -19.33
C SER A 23 11.69 4.67 -18.52
N VAL A 24 10.67 5.36 -19.04
CA VAL A 24 9.79 6.20 -18.26
C VAL A 24 9.40 5.31 -17.10
N SER A 25 10.05 5.49 -15.96
CA SER A 25 9.54 5.04 -14.68
C SER A 25 8.28 5.84 -14.49
N VAL A 26 7.18 5.35 -15.08
CA VAL A 26 5.87 5.72 -14.63
C VAL A 26 5.89 5.24 -13.19
N ASN A 27 6.15 6.16 -12.27
CA ASN A 27 5.85 6.00 -10.86
C ASN A 27 4.32 5.90 -10.79
N THR A 28 3.75 4.79 -11.26
CA THR A 28 2.39 4.40 -10.92
C THR A 28 2.47 4.01 -9.47
N GLN A 29 2.31 5.01 -8.61
CA GLN A 29 2.12 4.83 -7.18
C GLN A 29 1.12 3.68 -6.97
N ASP A 30 1.43 2.76 -6.06
CA ASP A 30 0.58 1.60 -5.78
C ASP A 30 -0.85 2.06 -5.48
N LYS A 31 -1.84 1.38 -6.06
CA LYS A 31 -3.27 1.73 -5.90
C LYS A 31 -3.73 1.65 -4.46
N LEU A 32 -3.04 0.89 -3.61
CA LEU A 32 -3.31 0.81 -2.18
C LEU A 32 -3.09 2.17 -1.48
N ILE A 33 -2.15 2.99 -1.97
CA ILE A 33 -1.78 4.26 -1.34
C ILE A 33 -2.94 5.26 -1.40
N GLY A 34 -3.31 5.81 -0.25
CA GLY A 34 -4.45 6.72 -0.08
C GLY A 34 -5.15 6.55 1.27
N SER A 35 -6.21 7.32 1.44
CA SER A 35 -7.10 7.25 2.60
C SER A 35 -8.42 6.58 2.21
N TRP A 36 -8.83 5.61 3.01
CA TRP A 36 -9.96 4.74 2.72
C TRP A 36 -10.90 4.64 3.91
N ASN A 37 -12.20 4.83 3.69
CA ASN A 37 -13.23 4.59 4.70
C ASN A 37 -13.90 3.23 4.49
N ILE A 38 -14.11 2.48 5.57
CA ILE A 38 -14.84 1.21 5.49
C ILE A 38 -16.31 1.47 5.16
N THR A 39 -16.90 0.57 4.38
CA THR A 39 -18.31 0.62 3.99
C THR A 39 -19.04 -0.69 4.23
N GLN A 40 -18.33 -1.82 4.17
CA GLN A 40 -18.90 -3.14 4.42
C GLN A 40 -17.85 -4.06 5.06
N LEU A 41 -18.32 -4.97 5.90
CA LEU A 41 -17.56 -6.06 6.52
C LEU A 41 -18.34 -7.35 6.32
N PHE A 42 -17.65 -8.43 5.97
CA PHE A 42 -18.21 -9.76 5.89
C PHE A 42 -17.32 -10.74 6.64
N GLU A 43 -17.93 -11.62 7.42
CA GLU A 43 -17.28 -12.74 8.09
C GLU A 43 -17.90 -14.05 7.60
N ASN A 44 -17.07 -14.95 7.08
CA ASN A 44 -17.49 -16.23 6.50
C ASN A 44 -18.60 -16.09 5.45
N GLY A 45 -18.56 -14.99 4.68
CA GLY A 45 -19.53 -14.66 3.63
C GLY A 45 -20.85 -14.04 4.11
N VAL A 46 -21.00 -13.79 5.42
CA VAL A 46 -22.16 -13.11 6.00
C VAL A 46 -21.80 -11.64 6.22
N GLU A 47 -22.67 -10.72 5.78
CA GLU A 47 -22.45 -9.28 6.00
C GLU A 47 -22.72 -8.92 7.46
N GLU A 48 -21.74 -8.29 8.10
CA GLU A 48 -21.84 -7.79 9.46
C GLU A 48 -22.41 -6.38 9.48
N MET A 49 -23.21 -6.08 10.50
CA MET A 49 -23.81 -4.75 10.66
C MET A 49 -22.77 -3.77 11.22
N LEU A 50 -22.34 -2.82 10.40
CA LEU A 50 -21.50 -1.69 10.83
C LEU A 50 -22.36 -0.57 11.43
N THR A 51 -21.95 -0.04 12.57
CA THR A 51 -22.56 1.14 13.20
C THR A 51 -22.18 2.42 12.46
N SER A 52 -22.85 3.53 12.78
CA SER A 52 -22.47 4.85 12.25
C SER A 52 -21.09 5.32 12.69
N CYS A 53 -20.54 4.77 13.78
CA CYS A 53 -19.17 5.07 14.20
C CYS A 53 -18.19 4.19 13.44
N ASP A 54 -18.46 2.90 13.28
CA ASP A 54 -17.60 1.98 12.52
C ASP A 54 -17.39 2.46 11.07
N LEU A 55 -18.43 3.03 10.44
CA LEU A 55 -18.33 3.63 9.10
C LEU A 55 -17.39 4.84 9.01
N LYS A 56 -16.92 5.37 10.15
CA LYS A 56 -15.87 6.41 10.21
C LYS A 56 -14.47 5.82 10.27
N ASP A 57 -14.33 4.50 10.42
CA ASP A 57 -13.02 3.85 10.44
C ASP A 57 -12.26 4.15 9.17
N MET A 58 -11.00 4.53 9.35
CA MET A 58 -10.09 4.95 8.30
C MET A 58 -8.89 4.02 8.20
N PHE A 59 -8.53 3.67 6.97
CA PHE A 59 -7.28 3.00 6.62
C PHE A 59 -6.46 3.94 5.74
N ASP A 60 -5.41 4.51 6.31
CA ASP A 60 -4.49 5.45 5.67
C ASP A 60 -3.21 4.73 5.28
N VAL A 61 -2.87 4.74 4.00
CA VAL A 61 -1.69 4.05 3.46
C VAL A 61 -0.78 5.07 2.79
N THR A 62 0.52 5.01 3.09
CA THR A 62 1.52 5.96 2.60
C THR A 62 2.56 5.29 1.70
N ALA A 63 3.23 6.11 0.87
CA ALA A 63 4.23 5.64 -0.09
C ALA A 63 5.54 5.11 0.56
N ASP A 64 5.78 5.41 1.85
CA ASP A 64 6.92 4.89 2.61
C ASP A 64 6.65 3.51 3.23
N GLN A 65 5.73 2.74 2.64
CA GLN A 65 5.37 1.37 3.05
C GLN A 65 4.79 1.29 4.48
N LYS A 66 4.12 2.35 4.93
CA LYS A 66 3.41 2.39 6.20
C LYS A 66 1.90 2.50 5.99
N PHE A 67 1.16 2.04 6.98
CA PHE A 67 -0.25 2.31 7.10
C PHE A 67 -0.63 2.66 8.54
N LYS A 68 -1.81 3.26 8.67
CA LYS A 68 -2.46 3.56 9.93
C LYS A 68 -3.94 3.20 9.85
N ILE A 69 -4.46 2.50 10.86
CA ILE A 69 -5.89 2.25 11.05
C ILE A 69 -6.38 3.12 12.21
N THR A 70 -7.39 3.94 11.95
CA THR A 70 -8.09 4.72 12.98
C THR A 70 -9.50 4.16 13.11
N SER A 71 -9.81 3.57 14.26
CA SER A 71 -11.15 3.03 14.54
C SER A 71 -11.95 3.92 15.47
N TYR A 72 -13.26 3.94 15.28
CA TYR A 72 -14.22 4.73 16.04
C TYR A 72 -15.26 3.81 16.67
N ASP A 73 -15.59 4.08 17.93
CA ASP A 73 -16.67 3.40 18.64
C ASP A 73 -17.56 4.42 19.36
N THR A 74 -18.76 3.99 19.72
CA THR A 74 -19.72 4.79 20.49
C THR A 74 -19.35 4.77 21.97
N ILE A 75 -18.71 5.84 22.44
CA ILE A 75 -18.37 6.03 23.85
C ILE A 75 -19.26 7.14 24.40
N ASN A 76 -20.10 6.82 25.39
CA ASN A 76 -21.06 7.75 25.99
C ASN A 76 -22.03 8.43 25.00
N GLY A 77 -22.33 7.76 23.87
CA GLY A 77 -23.22 8.28 22.83
C GLY A 77 -22.53 9.10 21.74
N ASP A 78 -21.22 9.33 21.85
CA ASP A 78 -20.42 10.04 20.86
C ASP A 78 -19.48 9.08 20.14
N CYS A 79 -19.32 9.25 18.82
CA CYS A 79 -18.28 8.53 18.08
C CYS A 79 -16.90 9.04 18.48
N THR A 80 -16.15 8.21 19.18
CA THR A 80 -14.83 8.54 19.72
C THR A 80 -13.81 7.59 19.13
N ILE A 81 -12.62 8.11 18.79
CA ILE A 81 -11.50 7.28 18.37
C ILE A 81 -11.14 6.35 19.53
N ILE A 82 -11.08 5.05 19.27
CA ILE A 82 -10.57 4.10 20.27
C ILE A 82 -9.05 4.32 20.41
N GLU A 83 -8.54 4.36 21.65
CA GLU A 83 -7.21 4.92 21.94
C GLU A 83 -6.04 4.23 21.21
N GLU A 84 -6.23 3.01 20.72
CA GLU A 84 -5.22 2.26 19.96
C GLU A 84 -5.43 2.46 18.45
N THR A 85 -4.81 3.52 17.93
CA THR A 85 -4.49 3.58 16.50
C THR A 85 -3.51 2.43 16.19
N ILE A 86 -3.80 1.66 15.14
CA ILE A 86 -2.92 0.57 14.70
C ILE A 86 -2.03 1.09 13.58
N ASP A 87 -0.75 1.29 13.86
CA ASP A 87 0.27 1.56 12.85
C ASP A 87 0.85 0.25 12.33
N GLY A 88 1.23 0.20 11.05
CA GLY A 88 1.84 -1.00 10.47
C GLY A 88 2.59 -0.75 9.17
N THR A 89 3.05 -1.82 8.55
CA THR A 89 3.77 -1.81 7.27
C THR A 89 3.09 -2.67 6.23
N TRP A 90 3.20 -2.28 4.96
CA TRP A 90 2.65 -3.03 3.83
C TRP A 90 3.69 -3.30 2.75
N GLU A 91 3.54 -4.43 2.06
CA GLU A 91 4.36 -4.81 0.92
C GLU A 91 3.46 -5.42 -0.17
N ASN A 92 3.55 -4.93 -1.40
CA ASN A 92 2.90 -5.58 -2.55
C ASN A 92 3.78 -6.73 -3.03
N ILE A 93 3.29 -7.97 -2.85
CA ILE A 93 4.01 -9.18 -3.25
C ILE A 93 3.58 -9.70 -4.63
N GLY A 94 2.79 -8.92 -5.37
CA GLY A 94 2.33 -9.20 -6.72
C GLY A 94 0.97 -9.90 -6.78
N ASN A 95 0.39 -10.01 -7.98
CA ASN A 95 -0.88 -10.70 -8.24
C ASN A 95 -2.05 -10.23 -7.34
N ASN A 96 -2.11 -8.93 -7.01
CA ASN A 96 -3.09 -8.34 -6.10
C ASN A 96 -3.01 -8.88 -4.66
N VAL A 97 -1.87 -9.43 -4.25
CA VAL A 97 -1.64 -9.88 -2.87
C VAL A 97 -0.70 -8.92 -2.17
N TYR A 98 -1.07 -8.55 -0.94
CA TYR A 98 -0.34 -7.63 -0.10
C TYR A 98 -0.05 -8.27 1.25
N LYS A 99 1.19 -8.13 1.70
CA LYS A 99 1.60 -8.53 3.05
C LYS A 99 1.45 -7.34 3.98
N LEU A 100 0.73 -7.52 5.08
CA LEU A 100 0.41 -6.47 6.04
C LEU A 100 0.83 -6.91 7.43
N LYS A 101 1.63 -6.07 8.08
CA LYS A 101 2.13 -6.30 9.43
C LYS A 101 1.67 -5.15 10.32
N GLU A 102 0.80 -5.45 11.26
CA GLU A 102 0.32 -4.51 12.28
C GLU A 102 1.35 -4.42 13.41
N GLY A 103 1.78 -3.23 13.78
CA GLY A 103 2.78 -3.00 14.81
C GLY A 103 4.21 -3.32 14.39
N VAL A 104 5.18 -2.62 14.98
CA VAL A 104 6.61 -2.81 14.69
C VAL A 104 7.13 -4.12 15.30
N GLU A 105 6.61 -4.50 16.48
CA GLU A 105 7.06 -5.67 17.26
C GLU A 105 6.31 -6.97 16.96
N VAL A 106 5.29 -6.95 16.11
CA VAL A 106 4.54 -8.16 15.76
C VAL A 106 5.29 -8.92 14.67
N GLU A 107 5.70 -10.16 14.95
CA GLU A 107 6.43 -10.99 13.97
C GLU A 107 5.52 -11.53 12.86
N THR A 108 4.21 -11.53 13.09
CA THR A 108 3.22 -12.07 12.16
C THR A 108 2.72 -11.00 11.20
N ALA A 109 2.67 -11.34 9.92
CA ALA A 109 2.02 -10.55 8.90
C ALA A 109 0.91 -11.39 8.27
N ILE A 110 -0.18 -10.76 7.85
CA ILE A 110 -1.22 -11.40 7.05
C ILE A 110 -0.97 -11.16 5.57
N GLU A 111 -1.38 -12.10 4.75
CA GLU A 111 -1.48 -11.91 3.30
C GLU A 111 -2.94 -11.67 2.94
N ALA A 112 -3.20 -10.50 2.35
CA ALA A 112 -4.52 -10.10 1.91
C ALA A 112 -4.55 -9.99 0.39
N LYS A 113 -5.60 -10.53 -0.22
CA LYS A 113 -5.94 -10.26 -1.62
C LYS A 113 -6.70 -8.96 -1.69
N ILE A 114 -6.16 -7.98 -2.43
CA ILE A 114 -6.73 -6.63 -2.55
C ILE A 114 -7.04 -6.33 -4.01
N THR A 115 -8.30 -6.06 -4.31
CA THR A 115 -8.75 -5.66 -5.65
C THR A 115 -9.27 -4.23 -5.65
N PHE A 116 -9.10 -3.54 -6.77
CA PHE A 116 -9.47 -2.14 -6.94
C PHE A 116 -10.42 -1.98 -8.12
N SER A 117 -11.55 -1.33 -7.90
CA SER A 117 -12.51 -0.95 -8.93
C SER A 117 -12.93 0.50 -8.71
N GLU A 118 -12.53 1.39 -9.62
CA GLU A 118 -12.74 2.84 -9.47
C GLU A 118 -12.22 3.35 -8.11
N ASN A 119 -13.12 3.85 -7.25
CA ASN A 119 -12.82 4.35 -5.91
C ASN A 119 -13.06 3.31 -4.82
N THR A 120 -13.30 2.05 -5.17
CA THR A 120 -13.57 0.96 -4.23
C THR A 120 -12.37 0.03 -4.13
N MET A 121 -11.99 -0.28 -2.88
CA MET A 121 -11.02 -1.31 -2.55
C MET A 121 -11.74 -2.46 -1.85
N THR A 122 -11.52 -3.69 -2.31
CA THR A 122 -11.98 -4.90 -1.63
C THR A 122 -10.77 -5.64 -1.08
N PHE A 123 -10.80 -5.93 0.21
CA PHE A 123 -9.74 -6.55 0.98
C PHE A 123 -10.23 -7.89 1.50
N GLU A 124 -9.55 -8.98 1.14
CA GLU A 124 -9.94 -10.36 1.51
C GLU A 124 -8.76 -11.08 2.13
N PHE A 125 -8.94 -11.68 3.31
CA PHE A 125 -7.94 -12.50 4.00
C PHE A 125 -8.62 -13.61 4.80
N SER A 126 -7.86 -14.62 5.18
CA SER A 126 -8.33 -15.69 6.07
C SER A 126 -7.46 -15.71 7.33
N ASP A 127 -8.09 -15.85 8.49
CA ASP A 127 -7.42 -16.03 9.78
C ASP A 127 -7.87 -17.33 10.47
N GLU A 128 -7.54 -17.50 11.75
CA GLU A 128 -7.93 -18.69 12.52
C GLU A 128 -9.45 -18.80 12.76
N ILE A 129 -10.19 -17.70 12.58
CA ILE A 129 -11.63 -17.57 12.85
C ILE A 129 -12.42 -17.75 11.55
N GLY A 130 -11.85 -17.36 10.41
CA GLY A 130 -12.40 -17.68 9.08
C GLY A 130 -12.02 -16.69 7.99
N ASP A 131 -12.86 -16.64 6.96
CA ASP A 131 -12.67 -15.74 5.82
C ASP A 131 -13.27 -14.37 6.15
N VAL A 132 -12.45 -13.32 6.02
CA VAL A 132 -12.85 -11.93 6.25
C VAL A 132 -12.75 -11.16 4.94
N LYS A 133 -13.80 -10.39 4.64
CA LYS A 133 -13.82 -9.44 3.53
C LYS A 133 -14.24 -8.06 4.02
N LYS A 134 -13.45 -7.04 3.68
CA LYS A 134 -13.74 -5.63 3.96
C LYS A 134 -13.82 -4.86 2.65
N VAL A 135 -14.79 -3.96 2.55
CA VAL A 135 -14.97 -3.07 1.39
C VAL A 135 -14.77 -1.64 1.86
N TYR A 136 -13.89 -0.93 1.17
CA TYR A 136 -13.57 0.45 1.45
C TYR A 136 -13.83 1.34 0.24
N VAL A 137 -14.13 2.60 0.50
CA VAL A 137 -14.23 3.66 -0.51
C VAL A 137 -13.18 4.72 -0.23
N ARG A 138 -12.58 5.24 -1.31
CA ARG A 138 -11.57 6.29 -1.24
C ARG A 138 -12.17 7.63 -0.82
N ASN A 139 -11.46 8.33 0.07
CA ASN A 139 -11.78 9.70 0.50
C ASN A 139 -11.35 10.77 -0.50
#